data_AF-A0AAV3UME7-F1
#
_entry.id   AF-A0AAV3UME7-F1
#
_cell.length_a   1.000
_cell.length_b   1.000
_cell.length_c   1.000
_cell.angle_alpha   90.00
_cell.angle_beta   90.00
_cell.angle_gamma   90.00
#
_symmetry.space_group_name_H-M   'P 1'
#
loop_
_entity.id
_entity.type
_entity.pdbx_description
1 polymer ?
#
loop_
_entity_poly.entity_id
_entity_poly.type
_entity_poly.pdbx_seq_one_letter_code
_entity_poly.pdbx_strand_id
1 'polypeptide(L)'
;MEPLPKTGDIPAGWEQSPIRGDEIELRHQNGDIAVKAVRATRADEWELEMEDSIGNRYTTIRPVGQADTKKQAVAALVALAEAVSDLRNERDDMLPQDIIREVKRSQRVPV
;
A
#
# COMPACT_ATOMS: atom_id res chain seq x y z
N MET A 1 6.84 -21.16 5.71
CA MET A 1 7.40 -20.09 4.86
C MET A 1 6.35 -19.01 4.76
N GLU A 2 6.69 -17.82 5.26
CA GLU A 2 5.76 -16.71 5.45
C GLU A 2 5.31 -16.07 4.13
N PRO A 3 4.07 -15.56 4.07
CA PRO A 3 3.60 -14.78 2.93
C PRO A 3 4.30 -13.42 2.98
N LEU A 4 5.28 -13.25 2.11
CA LEU A 4 5.82 -11.97 1.68
C LEU A 4 5.44 -11.79 0.21
N PRO A 5 5.37 -10.55 -0.31
CA PRO A 5 5.26 -10.35 -1.74
C PRO A 5 6.41 -11.10 -2.42
N LYS A 6 6.12 -11.94 -3.41
CA LYS A 6 7.21 -12.47 -4.23
C LYS A 6 7.72 -11.33 -5.09
N THR A 7 9.02 -11.29 -5.36
CA THR A 7 9.63 -10.23 -6.18
C THR A 7 8.96 -10.07 -7.55
N GLY A 8 8.43 -11.16 -8.12
CA GLY A 8 7.68 -11.12 -9.39
C GLY A 8 6.24 -10.59 -9.30
N ASP A 9 5.70 -10.47 -8.09
CA ASP A 9 4.35 -9.93 -7.84
C ASP A 9 4.42 -8.43 -7.48
N ILE A 10 5.61 -7.85 -7.28
CA ILE A 10 5.75 -6.42 -6.98
C ILE A 10 5.63 -5.61 -8.28
N PRO A 11 4.76 -4.58 -8.33
CA PRO A 11 4.58 -3.81 -9.55
C PRO A 11 5.83 -3.03 -9.94
N ALA A 12 6.01 -2.76 -11.24
CA ALA A 12 7.13 -1.96 -11.72
C ALA A 12 7.12 -0.55 -11.08
N GLY A 13 8.31 -0.06 -10.71
CA GLY A 13 8.44 1.22 -9.99
C GLY A 13 8.23 1.12 -8.48
N TRP A 14 7.97 -0.08 -7.94
CA TRP A 14 7.86 -0.32 -6.51
C TRP A 14 8.97 -1.24 -6.00
N GLU A 15 9.36 -1.01 -4.76
CA GLU A 15 10.37 -1.82 -4.08
C GLU A 15 9.85 -2.19 -2.69
N GLN A 16 10.11 -3.42 -2.27
CA GLN A 16 9.80 -3.84 -0.92
C GLN A 16 10.84 -3.23 0.04
N SER A 17 10.35 -2.43 0.99
CA SER A 17 11.18 -1.92 2.08
C SER A 17 11.56 -3.08 3.03
N PRO A 18 12.70 -2.97 3.76
CA PRO A 18 13.05 -3.95 4.76
C PRO A 18 11.89 -4.20 5.74
N ILE A 19 11.56 -5.46 5.97
CA ILE A 19 10.45 -5.85 6.86
C ILE A 19 10.78 -5.37 8.29
N ARG A 20 9.82 -4.67 8.92
CA ARG A 20 9.96 -4.13 10.27
C ARG A 20 8.92 -4.77 11.20
N GLY A 21 9.30 -5.86 11.85
CA GLY A 21 8.39 -6.59 12.73
C GLY A 21 7.17 -7.12 11.96
N ASP A 22 5.98 -6.66 12.33
CA ASP A 22 4.70 -7.02 11.69
C ASP A 22 4.25 -6.00 10.61
N GLU A 23 5.19 -5.27 10.01
CA GLU A 23 4.94 -4.32 8.92
C GLU A 23 5.53 -4.83 7.60
N ILE A 24 4.73 -4.78 6.55
CA ILE A 24 5.15 -4.99 5.16
C ILE A 24 4.92 -3.68 4.40
N GLU A 25 5.96 -3.09 3.85
CA GLU A 25 5.90 -1.82 3.11
C GLU A 25 6.39 -2.03 1.67
N LEU A 26 5.63 -1.50 0.71
CA LEU A 26 6.10 -1.26 -0.65
C LEU A 26 6.27 0.25 -0.84
N ARG A 27 7.43 0.68 -1.30
CA ARG A 27 7.76 2.08 -1.56
C ARG A 27 7.92 2.31 -3.04
N HIS A 28 7.29 3.36 -3.55
CA HIS A 28 7.45 3.76 -4.94
C HIS A 28 8.81 4.45 -5.14
N GLN A 29 9.45 4.24 -6.29
CA GLN A 29 10.83 4.68 -6.57
C GLN A 29 11.02 6.20 -6.58
N ASN A 30 9.95 6.97 -6.81
CA ASN A 30 10.01 8.44 -6.67
C ASN A 30 10.14 8.90 -5.20
N GLY A 31 9.94 8.01 -4.22
CA GLY A 31 10.08 8.29 -2.80
C GLY A 31 8.90 9.02 -2.16
N ASP A 32 7.92 9.44 -2.95
CA ASP A 32 6.79 10.26 -2.48
C ASP A 32 5.64 9.41 -1.92
N ILE A 33 5.53 8.13 -2.31
CA ILE A 33 4.43 7.27 -1.87
C ILE A 33 4.96 5.92 -1.38
N ALA A 34 4.37 5.44 -0.29
CA ALA A 34 4.47 4.05 0.14
C ALA A 34 3.09 3.49 0.48
N VAL A 35 2.95 2.17 0.39
CA VAL A 35 1.77 1.45 0.85
C VAL A 35 2.22 0.43 1.88
N LYS A 36 1.42 0.23 2.93
CA LYS A 36 1.79 -0.61 4.08
C LYS A 36 0.68 -1.57 4.45
N ALA A 37 1.07 -2.74 4.91
CA ALA A 37 0.24 -3.66 5.65
C ALA A 37 0.83 -3.81 7.06
N VAL A 38 0.10 -3.35 8.07
CA VAL A 38 0.52 -3.34 9.47
C VAL A 38 -0.39 -4.25 10.27
N ARG A 39 0.15 -5.21 11.01
CA ARG A 39 -0.68 -6.06 11.88
C ARG A 39 -1.25 -5.24 13.04
N ALA A 40 -2.57 -5.33 13.23
CA ALA A 40 -3.24 -4.71 14.36
C ALA A 40 -2.77 -5.35 15.68
N THR A 41 -2.51 -4.54 16.71
CA THR A 41 -1.89 -5.00 17.97
C THR A 41 -2.73 -5.98 18.80
N ARG A 42 -4.02 -6.11 18.50
CA ARG A 42 -4.98 -6.89 19.31
C ARG A 42 -5.77 -7.95 18.53
N ALA A 43 -5.54 -8.07 17.22
CA ALA A 43 -6.22 -8.99 16.35
C ALA A 43 -5.23 -9.61 15.37
N ASP A 44 -5.56 -10.76 14.78
CA ASP A 44 -4.82 -11.29 13.61
C ASP A 44 -5.12 -10.51 12.32
N GLU A 45 -5.83 -9.38 12.45
CA GLU A 45 -6.18 -8.44 11.42
C GLU A 45 -4.99 -7.55 11.02
N TRP A 46 -4.98 -7.13 9.77
CA TRP A 46 -3.97 -6.29 9.14
C TRP A 46 -4.62 -5.03 8.61
N GLU A 47 -4.06 -3.87 8.95
CA GLU A 47 -4.48 -2.58 8.43
C GLU A 47 -3.67 -2.26 7.17
N LEU A 48 -4.36 -1.89 6.10
CA LEU A 48 -3.76 -1.39 4.87
C LEU A 48 -3.74 0.12 4.91
N GLU A 49 -2.56 0.69 4.69
CA GLU A 49 -2.32 2.12 4.75
C GLU A 49 -1.63 2.62 3.48
N MET A 50 -1.91 3.87 3.13
CA MET A 50 -1.14 4.62 2.15
C MET A 50 -0.44 5.76 2.86
N GLU A 51 0.88 5.79 2.70
CA GLU A 51 1.76 6.86 3.15
C GLU A 51 2.07 7.76 1.95
N ASP A 52 1.84 9.05 2.12
CA ASP A 52 2.25 10.08 1.17
C ASP A 52 3.25 11.02 1.84
N SER A 53 4.34 11.29 1.16
CA SER A 53 5.45 12.13 1.60
C SER A 53 5.60 13.33 0.66
N ILE A 54 5.32 14.52 1.17
CA ILE A 54 5.52 15.77 0.44
C ILE A 54 6.88 16.34 0.85
N GLY A 55 7.93 15.91 0.14
CA GLY A 55 9.32 16.22 0.46
C GLY A 55 9.80 15.67 1.81
N ASN A 56 10.99 16.09 2.26
CA ASN A 56 11.63 15.54 3.48
C ASN A 56 11.01 16.00 4.82
N ARG A 57 9.82 16.61 4.84
CA ARG A 57 9.28 17.28 6.04
C ARG A 57 7.87 16.87 6.45
N TYR A 58 7.07 16.32 5.54
CA TYR A 58 5.68 16.02 5.86
C TYR A 58 5.28 14.66 5.30
N THR A 59 4.81 13.79 6.19
CA THR A 59 4.33 12.45 5.88
C THR A 59 2.91 12.33 6.39
N THR A 60 1.99 11.91 5.53
CA THR A 60 0.60 11.63 5.89
C THR A 60 0.30 10.16 5.68
N ILE A 61 -0.13 9.48 6.75
CA ILE A 61 -0.59 8.09 6.70
C ILE A 61 -2.12 8.10 6.67
N ARG A 62 -2.71 7.30 5.77
CA ARG A 62 -4.16 7.22 5.61
C ARG A 62 -4.61 5.77 5.47
N PRO A 63 -5.60 5.31 6.25
CA PRO A 63 -6.10 3.95 6.17
C PRO A 63 -6.92 3.74 4.89
N VAL A 64 -6.62 2.65 4.20
CA VAL A 64 -7.23 2.25 2.92
C VAL A 64 -8.20 1.08 3.12
N GLY A 65 -7.88 0.13 3.99
CA GLY A 65 -8.70 -1.06 4.22
C GLY A 65 -8.13 -1.94 5.33
N GLN A 66 -8.71 -3.13 5.47
CA GLN A 66 -8.29 -4.14 6.44
C GLN A 66 -8.27 -5.52 5.76
N ALA A 67 -7.50 -6.45 6.31
CA ALA A 67 -7.43 -7.84 5.85
C ALA A 67 -7.29 -8.80 7.03
N ASP A 68 -8.01 -9.92 7.00
CA ASP A 68 -8.07 -10.87 8.12
C ASP A 68 -6.82 -11.74 8.27
N THR A 69 -6.02 -11.88 7.20
CA THR A 69 -4.84 -12.75 7.20
C THR A 69 -3.65 -12.07 6.54
N LYS A 70 -2.43 -12.43 6.98
CA LYS A 70 -1.18 -11.93 6.37
C LYS A 70 -1.12 -12.21 4.85
N LYS A 71 -1.69 -13.33 4.39
CA LYS A 71 -1.75 -13.66 2.96
C LYS A 71 -2.66 -12.69 2.19
N GLN A 72 -3.86 -12.41 2.71
CA GLN A 72 -4.75 -11.40 2.12
C GLN A 72 -4.10 -10.01 2.18
N ALA A 73 -3.48 -9.66 3.30
CA ALA A 73 -2.79 -8.39 3.46
C ALA A 73 -1.69 -8.18 2.40
N VAL A 74 -0.86 -9.21 2.14
CA VAL A 74 0.15 -9.15 1.07
C VAL A 74 -0.47 -8.99 -0.32
N ALA A 75 -1.52 -9.75 -0.63
CA ALA A 75 -2.20 -9.65 -1.92
C ALA A 75 -2.85 -8.28 -2.12
N ALA A 76 -3.51 -7.78 -1.08
CA ALA A 76 -4.18 -6.49 -1.07
C ALA A 76 -3.18 -5.32 -1.10
N LEU A 77 -1.99 -5.48 -0.48
CA LEU A 77 -0.89 -4.53 -0.57
C LEU A 77 -0.35 -4.37 -1.99
N VAL A 78 -0.15 -5.51 -2.69
CA VAL A 78 0.26 -5.53 -4.09
C VAL A 78 -0.81 -4.88 -4.97
N ALA A 79 -2.08 -5.29 -4.82
CA ALA A 79 -3.19 -4.72 -5.58
C ALA A 79 -3.36 -3.20 -5.33
N LEU A 80 -3.10 -2.74 -4.10
CA LEU A 80 -3.09 -1.32 -3.77
C LEU A 80 -1.96 -0.57 -4.50
N ALA A 81 -0.75 -1.12 -4.53
CA ALA A 81 0.37 -0.54 -5.27
C ALA A 81 0.06 -0.44 -6.78
N GLU A 82 -0.51 -1.48 -7.38
CA GLU A 82 -0.96 -1.48 -8.78
C GLU A 82 -2.02 -0.40 -9.02
N ALA A 83 -3.06 -0.36 -8.19
CA ALA A 83 -4.14 0.62 -8.33
C ALA A 83 -3.64 2.07 -8.20
N VAL A 84 -2.66 2.32 -7.32
CA VAL A 84 -2.02 3.64 -7.18
C VAL A 84 -1.23 3.98 -8.44
N SER A 85 -0.44 3.04 -8.98
CA SER A 85 0.30 3.23 -10.23
C SER A 85 -0.64 3.54 -11.40
N ASP A 86 -1.71 2.76 -11.56
CA ASP A 86 -2.69 2.96 -12.63
C ASP A 86 -3.34 4.34 -12.55
N LEU A 87 -3.77 4.75 -11.35
CA LEU A 87 -4.39 6.07 -11.15
C LEU A 87 -3.43 7.22 -11.45
N ARG A 88 -2.15 7.10 -11.06
CA ARG A 88 -1.13 8.12 -11.37
C ARG A 88 -0.79 8.14 -12.86
N ASN A 89 -0.74 6.99 -13.52
CA ASN A 89 -0.50 6.91 -14.96
C ASN A 89 -1.67 7.50 -15.76
N GLU A 90 -2.91 7.29 -15.30
CA GLU A 90 -4.10 7.91 -15.91
C GLU A 90 -4.14 9.43 -15.65
N ARG A 91 -3.73 9.87 -14.45
CA ARG A 91 -3.83 11.25 -14.00
C ARG A 91 -2.66 11.63 -13.08
N ASP A 92 -1.62 12.18 -13.67
CA ASP A 92 -0.38 12.57 -12.95
C ASP A 92 -0.61 13.70 -11.91
N ASP A 93 -1.70 14.46 -12.05
CA ASP A 93 -2.07 15.56 -11.16
C ASP A 93 -2.97 15.14 -9.97
N MET A 94 -3.28 13.84 -9.80
CA MET A 94 -4.14 13.38 -8.72
C MET A 94 -3.50 13.57 -7.35
N LEU A 95 -4.25 14.19 -6.45
CA LEU A 95 -3.84 14.33 -5.05
C LEU A 95 -3.99 12.98 -4.33
N PRO A 96 -3.16 12.72 -3.31
CA PRO A 96 -3.19 11.47 -2.54
C PRO A 96 -4.58 11.12 -1.97
N GLN A 97 -5.35 12.11 -1.48
CA GLN A 97 -6.70 11.84 -0.99
C GLN A 97 -7.67 11.38 -2.09
N ASP A 98 -7.49 11.83 -3.33
CA ASP A 98 -8.35 11.46 -4.45
C ASP A 98 -8.00 10.04 -4.91
N ILE A 99 -6.72 9.67 -4.88
CA ILE A 99 -6.27 8.29 -5.13
C ILE A 99 -6.96 7.34 -4.16
N ILE A 100 -6.90 7.62 -2.84
CA ILE A 100 -7.56 6.76 -1.83
C ILE A 100 -9.06 6.67 -2.07
N ARG A 101 -9.71 7.81 -2.38
CA ARG A 101 -11.15 7.83 -2.63
C ARG A 101 -11.50 6.94 -3.81
N GLU A 102 -10.72 6.98 -4.89
CA GLU A 102 -10.98 6.19 -6.09
C GLU A 102 -10.67 4.70 -5.89
N VAL A 103 -9.61 4.38 -5.15
CA VAL A 103 -9.28 3.00 -4.73
C VAL A 103 -10.42 2.39 -3.91
N LYS A 104 -10.92 3.11 -2.90
CA LYS A 104 -12.05 2.67 -2.06
C LYS A 104 -13.34 2.53 -2.86
N ARG A 105 -13.60 3.44 -3.80
CA ARG A 105 -14.80 3.42 -4.65
C ARG A 105 -14.81 2.23 -5.59
N SER A 106 -13.65 1.87 -6.13
CA SER A 106 -13.55 0.89 -7.21
C SER A 106 -13.48 -0.57 -6.72
N GLN A 107 -13.53 -0.81 -5.40
CA GLN A 107 -13.23 -2.13 -4.78
C GLN A 107 -11.93 -2.76 -5.32
N ARG A 108 -10.98 -1.94 -5.79
CA ARG A 108 -9.73 -2.40 -6.42
C ARG A 108 -8.79 -3.10 -5.44
N VAL A 109 -9.04 -2.92 -4.14
CA VAL A 109 -8.37 -3.65 -3.07
C VAL A 109 -9.38 -4.64 -2.48
N PRO A 110 -9.17 -5.96 -2.60
CA PRO A 110 -10.01 -6.93 -1.93
C PRO A 110 -9.79 -6.81 -0.42
N VAL A 111 -10.86 -6.47 0.31
CA VAL A 111 -10.99 -6.64 1.76
C VAL A 111 -11.36 -8.09 2.07
#